data_AF-A0A0F9ECC8-F1
#
_entry.id   AF-A0A0F9ECC8-F1
#
_cell.length_a   1.000
_cell.length_b   1.000
_cell.length_c   1.000
_cell.angle_alpha   90.00
_cell.angle_beta   90.00
_cell.angle_gamma   90.00
#
_symmetry.space_group_name_H-M   'P 1'
#
loop_
_entity.id
_entity.type
_entity.pdbx_description
1 polymer ?
#
loop_
_entity_poly.entity_id
_entity_poly.type
_entity_poly.pdbx_seq_one_letter_code
_entity_poly.pdbx_strand_id
1 'polypeptide(L)' 'MPLLEVENLSIGYQTRKGFLKAVEGASFTLEKGKS' A
#
# COMPACT_ATOMS: atom_id res chain seq x y z
N MET A 1 2.88 -3.35 -20.13
CA MET A 1 1.88 -3.74 -19.13
C MET A 1 2.61 -3.93 -17.83
N PRO A 2 2.19 -3.25 -16.74
CA PRO A 2 2.86 -3.35 -15.46
C PRO A 2 2.82 -4.80 -14.96
N LEU A 3 3.85 -5.20 -14.22
CA LEU A 3 3.89 -6.49 -13.55
C LEU A 3 2.95 -6.50 -12.33
N LEU A 4 2.89 -5.38 -11.62
CA LEU A 4 1.96 -5.15 -10.52
C LEU A 4 1.43 -3.73 -10.59
N GLU A 5 0.13 -3.58 -10.39
CA GLU A 5 -0.56 -2.30 -10.27
C GLU A 5 -1.32 -2.31 -8.94
N VAL A 6 -1.09 -1.28 -8.13
CA VAL A 6 -1.73 -1.09 -6.83
C VAL A 6 -2.43 0.25 -6.84
N GLU A 7 -3.71 0.24 -6.51
CA GLU A 7 -4.54 1.44 -6.45
C GLU A 7 -5.11 1.61 -5.04
N ASN A 8 -4.95 2.81 -4.48
CA ASN A 8 -5.57 3.25 -3.23
C ASN A 8 -5.36 2.28 -2.04
N LEU A 9 -4.18 1.67 -1.95
CA LEU A 9 -3.84 0.76 -0.86
C LEU A 9 -3.85 1.52 0.46
N SER A 10 -4.66 1.04 1.39
CA SER A 10 -4.71 1.54 2.76
C SER A 10 -4.58 0.38 3.73
N ILE A 11 -3.67 0.51 4.70
CA ILE A 11 -3.40 -0.50 5.72
C ILE A 11 -3.48 0.18 7.08
N GLY A 12 -4.16 -0.47 8.02
CA GLY A 12 -4.13 -0.04 9.41
C GLY A 12 -4.21 -1.20 10.37
N TYR A 13 -3.78 -0.93 11.60
CA TYR A 13 -3.64 -1.91 12.65
C TYR A 13 -4.39 -1.45 13.90
N GLN A 14 -5.16 -2.35 14.49
CA GLN A 14 -5.76 -2.08 15.80
C GLN A 14 -4.70 -2.29 16.89
N THR A 15 -4.42 -1.25 17.66
CA THR A 15 -3.47 -1.29 18.78
C THR A 15 -4.21 -1.03 20.09
N ARG A 16 -3.54 -1.30 21.23
CA ARG A 16 -4.05 -0.93 22.56
C ARG A 16 -4.29 0.58 22.73
N LYS A 17 -3.65 1.41 21.90
CA LYS A 17 -3.77 2.87 21.92
C LYS A 17 -4.76 3.40 20.87
N GLY A 18 -5.47 2.51 20.17
CA GLY A 18 -6.40 2.85 19.09
C GLY A 18 -5.91 2.38 17.71
N PHE A 19 -6.61 2.83 16.67
CA PHE A 19 -6.32 2.46 15.29
C PHE A 19 -5.11 3.24 14.76
N LEU A 20 -4.08 2.51 14.33
CA LEU A 20 -2.90 3.06 13.68
C LEU A 20 -3.05 2.91 12.16
N LYS A 21 -3.11 4.03 11.44
CA LYS A 21 -3.07 4.04 9.97
C LYS A 21 -1.61 3.95 9.52
N ALA A 22 -1.24 2.85 8.88
CA ALA A 22 0.13 2.55 8.47
C ALA A 22 0.42 2.89 7.01
N VAL A 23 -0.58 2.70 6.14
CA VAL A 23 -0.53 3.11 4.74
C VAL A 23 -1.83 3.85 4.43
N GLU A 24 -1.72 4.99 3.77
CA GLU A 24 -2.84 5.85 3.43
C GLU A 24 -2.86 6.12 1.92
N GLY A 25 -3.78 5.46 1.22
CA GLY A 25 -4.10 5.74 -0.18
C GLY A 25 -2.92 5.62 -1.16
N ALA A 26 -2.03 4.66 -0.95
CA ALA A 26 -0.87 4.48 -1.81
C ALA A 26 -1.28 3.89 -3.17
N SER A 27 -0.84 4.52 -4.26
CA SER A 27 -1.04 4.03 -5.62
C SER A 27 0.31 3.98 -6.35
N PHE A 28 0.64 2.84 -6.94
CA PHE A 28 1.89 2.66 -7.68
C PHE A 28 1.83 1.50 -8.68
N THR A 29 2.72 1.55 -9.66
CA THR A 29 2.92 0.51 -10.67
C THR A 29 4.36 0.00 -10.60
N LEU A 30 4.55 -1.31 -10.63
CA LEU A 30 5.85 -1.96 -10.71
C LEU A 30 6.04 -2.60 -12.08
N GLU A 31 7.11 -2.22 -12.76
CA GLU A 31 7.52 -2.80 -14.04
C GLU A 31 8.50 -3.96 -13.83
N LYS A 32 8.49 -4.93 -14.74
CA LYS A 32 9.41 -6.08 -14.67
C LYS A 32 10.87 -5.63 -14.68
N GLY A 33 11.66 -6.14 -13.73
CA GLY A 33 13.10 -5.84 -13.62
C GLY A 33 13.44 -4.53 -12.90
N LYS A 34 12.44 -3.84 -12.34
CA LYS A 34 12.65 -2.73 -11.40
C LYS A 34 12.46 -3.22 -9.97
N SER A 35 13.21 -2.64 -9.03
CA SER A 35 13.18 -2.92 -7.58
C SER A 35 13.22 -1.62 -6.80
#